data_AF-A0AAN8CBT0-F1
#
_entry.id   AF-A0AAN8CBT0-F1
#
_cell.length_a   1.000
_cell.length_b   1.000
_cell.length_c   1.000
_cell.angle_alpha   90.00
_cell.angle_beta   90.00
_cell.angle_gamma   90.00
#
_symmetry.space_group_name_H-M   'P 1'
#
loop_
_entity.id
_entity.type
_entity.pdbx_description
1 polymer ?
#
loop_
_entity_poly.entity_id
_entity_poly.type
_entity_poly.pdbx_seq_one_letter_code
_entity_poly.pdbx_strand_id
1 'polypeptide(L)'
;MAFTLYSLIQTAILCTNAVAVLHEERFLSKFGWGVDQGVGGFGDDPGVKAQILTLIRSVRTVMRVPLIIPEGAALSSQRRNSTLHQRRRNQEVGGELLLKVSIMAGRRALKAVLIDLSGTLHIEDTAVPGAQDALNRLRQASVDVKFVTNTTKESKRSLVERLQRLHFHVQEKEIFTSLSAARSLVERKQLRPLLLLEDSALEDFTGIDTSEPNAVVIGLSPDHFNYQTLNQAFRMVLEGAPLIAIHKARYYKRADGLALGPGPFVAGLEFAADCRATVVGKPEKCFFTQALSDLGCSPTEAVMIGDDARDDVGGAQNAGMLGILVRTGKYREGDEDKINPPPPPDM
;
A
#
# COMPACT_ATOMS: atom_id res chain seq x y z
N MET A 1 -39.07 29.60 18.22
CA MET A 1 -38.10 29.06 17.26
C MET A 1 -37.65 30.19 16.34
N ALA A 2 -36.48 30.76 16.59
CA ALA A 2 -35.96 31.84 15.76
C ALA A 2 -35.21 31.25 14.56
N PHE A 3 -35.70 31.49 13.35
CA PHE A 3 -34.94 31.24 12.12
C PHE A 3 -33.72 32.16 12.13
N THR A 4 -32.53 31.57 12.24
CA THR A 4 -31.28 32.35 12.26
C THR A 4 -30.81 32.57 10.81
N LEU A 5 -30.10 33.68 10.56
CA LEU A 5 -29.48 33.94 9.24
C LEU A 5 -28.60 32.75 8.79
N TYR A 6 -28.02 32.04 9.76
CA TYR A 6 -27.25 30.82 9.55
C TYR A 6 -28.10 29.68 8.98
N SER A 7 -29.30 29.42 9.52
CA SER A 7 -30.18 28.37 8.97
C SER A 7 -30.64 28.72 7.56
N LEU A 8 -30.86 30.01 7.26
CA LEU A 8 -31.21 30.46 5.91
C LEU A 8 -30.07 30.21 4.91
N ILE A 9 -28.83 30.52 5.29
CA ILE A 9 -27.64 30.28 4.45
C ILE A 9 -27.40 28.78 4.27
N GLN A 10 -27.54 27.99 5.33
CA GLN A 10 -27.37 26.53 5.27
C GLN A 10 -28.44 25.88 4.38
N THR A 11 -29.70 26.29 4.49
CA THR A 11 -30.78 25.83 3.59
C THR A 11 -30.52 26.28 2.15
N ALA A 12 -30.05 27.51 1.92
CA ALA A 12 -29.71 27.98 0.58
C ALA A 12 -28.57 27.16 -0.05
N ILE A 13 -27.54 26.81 0.72
CA ILE A 13 -26.43 25.96 0.26
C ILE A 13 -26.92 24.54 -0.04
N LEU A 14 -27.75 23.96 0.82
CA LEU A 14 -28.32 22.63 0.61
C LEU A 14 -29.26 22.58 -0.60
N CYS A 15 -30.09 23.60 -0.80
CA CYS A 15 -30.94 23.72 -1.99
C CYS A 15 -30.09 23.93 -3.25
N THR A 16 -29.02 24.72 -3.19
CA THR A 16 -28.11 24.92 -4.33
C THR A 16 -27.36 23.64 -4.69
N ASN A 17 -26.89 22.89 -3.69
CA ASN A 17 -26.31 21.57 -3.90
C ASN A 17 -27.33 20.57 -4.45
N ALA A 18 -28.56 20.57 -3.95
CA ALA A 18 -29.62 19.70 -4.44
C ALA A 18 -29.98 20.03 -5.89
N VAL A 19 -30.07 21.31 -6.27
CA VAL A 19 -30.32 21.75 -7.65
C VAL A 19 -29.13 21.43 -8.57
N ALA A 20 -27.89 21.58 -8.09
CA ALA A 20 -26.69 21.21 -8.84
C ALA A 20 -26.58 19.70 -9.06
N VAL A 21 -27.03 18.89 -8.10
CA VAL A 21 -27.10 17.43 -8.21
C VAL A 21 -28.29 16.99 -9.08
N LEU A 22 -29.43 17.67 -9.04
CA LEU A 22 -30.61 17.35 -9.84
C LEU A 22 -30.50 17.80 -11.31
N HIS A 23 -29.58 18.72 -11.63
CA HIS A 23 -29.31 19.18 -12.98
C HIS A 23 -27.86 18.92 -13.43
N GLU A 24 -27.30 17.76 -13.04
CA GLU A 24 -25.96 17.31 -13.40
C GLU A 24 -25.70 17.40 -14.92
N GLU A 25 -26.63 16.96 -15.77
CA GLU A 25 -26.49 17.03 -17.23
C GLU A 25 -26.44 18.47 -17.78
N ARG A 26 -27.17 19.41 -17.17
CA ARG A 26 -27.20 20.82 -17.57
C ARG A 26 -25.99 21.60 -17.09
N PHE A 27 -25.42 21.20 -15.95
CA PHE A 27 -24.18 21.76 -15.42
C PHE A 27 -22.98 21.28 -16.23
N LEU A 28 -22.94 19.99 -16.57
CA LEU A 28 -21.89 19.40 -17.40
C LEU A 28 -21.91 19.95 -18.83
N SER A 29 -23.08 20.18 -19.44
CA SER A 29 -23.14 20.77 -20.79
C SER A 29 -22.60 22.20 -20.85
N LYS A 30 -22.75 22.99 -19.78
CA LYS A 30 -22.29 24.38 -19.70
C LYS A 30 -20.77 24.53 -19.64
N PHE A 31 -20.05 23.48 -19.25
CA PHE A 31 -18.59 23.39 -19.23
C PHE A 31 -18.01 22.53 -20.38
N GLY A 32 -18.82 22.23 -21.41
CA GLY A 32 -18.39 21.40 -22.56
C GLY A 32 -18.18 19.93 -22.21
N TRP A 33 -18.74 19.47 -21.08
CA TRP A 33 -18.62 18.13 -20.55
C TRP A 33 -19.95 17.35 -20.60
N GLY A 34 -20.96 17.90 -21.28
CA GLY A 34 -22.20 17.20 -21.58
C GLY A 34 -21.93 15.94 -22.40
N VAL A 35 -22.79 14.95 -22.22
CA VAL A 35 -22.74 13.68 -22.94
C VAL A 35 -23.14 13.94 -24.39
N ASP A 36 -22.17 14.22 -25.26
CA ASP A 36 -22.34 13.83 -26.65
C ASP A 36 -22.16 12.32 -26.69
N GLN A 37 -23.27 11.60 -26.87
CA GLN A 37 -23.23 10.24 -27.40
C GLN A 37 -22.80 10.32 -28.88
N GLY A 38 -21.53 10.64 -29.10
CA GLY A 38 -20.86 10.29 -30.34
C GLY A 38 -20.68 8.78 -30.31
N VAL A 39 -21.45 8.08 -31.14
CA VAL A 39 -21.28 6.66 -31.45
C VAL A 39 -19.85 6.45 -31.96
N GLY A 40 -18.93 6.11 -31.04
CA GLY A 40 -17.60 5.59 -31.34
C GLY A 40 -17.70 4.07 -31.49
N GLY A 41 -17.20 3.55 -32.61
CA GLY A 41 -17.35 2.16 -33.01
C GLY A 41 -16.73 1.15 -32.05
N PHE A 42 -17.13 -0.12 -32.24
CA PHE A 42 -16.52 -1.28 -31.59
C PHE A 42 -14.99 -1.23 -31.72
N GLY A 43 -14.27 -1.03 -30.60
CA GLY A 43 -12.82 -1.13 -30.54
C GLY A 43 -12.05 -0.04 -29.80
N ASP A 44 -12.68 1.07 -29.39
CA ASP A 44 -11.95 2.14 -28.68
C ASP A 44 -11.94 1.99 -27.15
N ASP A 45 -10.75 2.14 -26.56
CA ASP A 45 -10.53 2.15 -25.11
C ASP A 45 -11.36 3.26 -24.43
N PRO A 46 -11.98 3.00 -23.27
CA PRO A 46 -12.72 4.04 -22.56
C PRO A 46 -11.76 5.15 -22.16
N GLY A 47 -11.89 6.31 -22.81
CA GLY A 47 -11.00 7.46 -22.60
C GLY A 47 -10.90 7.84 -21.12
N VAL A 48 -9.77 8.43 -20.73
CA VAL A 48 -9.40 8.83 -19.35
C VAL A 48 -10.56 9.46 -18.56
N LYS A 49 -11.44 10.21 -19.23
CA LYS A 49 -12.65 10.81 -18.65
C LYS A 49 -13.66 9.77 -18.11
N ALA A 50 -13.89 8.66 -18.82
CA ALA A 50 -14.79 7.59 -18.41
C ALA A 50 -14.22 6.77 -17.24
N GLN A 51 -12.92 6.51 -17.25
CA GLN A 51 -12.23 5.79 -16.17
C GLN A 51 -12.24 6.61 -14.86
N ILE A 52 -11.96 7.92 -14.93
CA ILE A 52 -12.02 8.82 -13.77
C ILE A 52 -13.44 8.93 -13.22
N LEU A 53 -14.45 9.04 -14.08
CA LEU A 53 -15.86 9.07 -13.65
C LEU A 53 -16.28 7.77 -12.95
N THR A 54 -15.76 6.63 -13.42
CA THR A 54 -16.04 5.31 -12.82
C THR A 54 -15.36 5.15 -11.47
N LEU A 55 -14.12 5.64 -11.33
CA LEU A 55 -13.38 5.63 -10.07
C LEU A 55 -14.06 6.50 -9.01
N ILE A 56 -14.41 7.75 -9.37
CA ILE A 56 -15.10 8.68 -8.46
C ILE A 56 -16.46 8.13 -8.00
N ARG A 57 -17.20 7.47 -8.90
CA ARG A 57 -18.49 6.82 -8.55
C ARG A 57 -18.30 5.61 -7.63
N SER A 58 -17.21 4.85 -7.80
CA SER A 58 -16.89 3.69 -6.97
C SER A 58 -16.58 4.10 -5.53
N VAL A 59 -15.76 5.13 -5.36
CA VAL A 59 -15.40 5.75 -4.07
C VAL A 59 -16.63 6.28 -3.33
N ARG A 60 -17.47 7.05 -4.02
CA ARG A 60 -18.64 7.70 -3.43
C ARG A 60 -19.67 6.70 -2.89
N THR A 61 -19.67 5.47 -3.40
CA THR A 61 -20.59 4.41 -2.98
C THR A 61 -20.14 3.77 -1.67
N VAL A 62 -18.83 3.70 -1.40
CA VAL A 62 -18.24 3.21 -0.15
C VAL A 62 -18.49 4.18 1.01
N MET A 63 -18.56 5.48 0.73
CA MET A 63 -18.71 6.54 1.73
C MET A 63 -20.16 6.78 2.22
N ARG A 64 -21.12 5.89 1.93
CA ARG A 64 -22.51 6.01 2.43
C ARG A 64 -22.72 5.25 3.75
N VAL A 65 -22.16 5.79 4.82
CA VAL A 65 -22.67 5.62 6.19
C VAL A 65 -23.07 7.02 6.70
N PRO A 66 -24.30 7.22 7.21
CA PRO A 66 -24.80 8.56 7.55
C PRO A 66 -24.10 9.10 8.80
N LEU A 67 -23.40 10.23 8.65
CA LEU A 67 -22.87 11.01 9.76
C LEU A 67 -24.02 11.70 10.51
N ILE A 68 -24.49 11.09 11.59
CA ILE A 68 -25.11 11.80 12.72
C ILE A 68 -24.18 11.60 13.91
N ILE A 69 -23.59 12.67 14.44
CA ILE A 69 -23.20 12.77 15.86
C ILE A 69 -23.50 14.20 16.35
N PRO A 70 -24.01 14.38 17.60
CA PRO A 70 -24.53 15.63 18.14
C PRO A 70 -23.43 16.54 18.75
N GLU A 71 -23.87 17.76 19.09
CA GLU A 71 -23.12 18.83 19.75
C GLU A 71 -22.26 18.42 20.96
N GLY A 72 -21.15 19.13 21.15
CA GLY A 72 -20.62 19.39 22.48
C GLY A 72 -19.10 19.56 22.58
N ALA A 73 -18.57 20.74 22.25
CA ALA A 73 -17.45 21.34 22.99
C ALA A 73 -17.27 22.79 22.54
N ALA A 74 -17.54 23.70 23.47
CA ALA A 74 -17.21 25.11 23.38
C ALA A 74 -15.70 25.30 23.19
N LEU A 75 -15.32 26.29 22.38
CA LEU A 75 -14.27 27.26 22.73
C LEU A 75 -14.49 28.53 21.90
N SER A 76 -14.86 29.57 22.64
CA SER A 76 -15.16 30.92 22.22
C SER A 76 -13.90 31.75 21.99
N SER A 77 -14.03 32.72 21.07
CA SER A 77 -13.27 33.98 20.95
C SER A 77 -11.78 33.85 20.59
N GLN A 78 -11.27 34.50 19.55
CA GLN A 78 -11.34 35.94 19.39
C GLN A 78 -11.23 36.37 17.91
N ARG A 79 -12.00 37.42 17.61
CA ARG A 79 -12.17 38.11 16.32
C ARG A 79 -11.08 39.18 16.11
N ARG A 80 -10.89 39.55 14.82
CA ARG A 80 -10.35 40.82 14.25
C ARG A 80 -8.82 40.98 14.33
N ASN A 81 -8.09 41.45 13.32
CA ASN A 81 -8.37 42.12 12.04
C ASN A 81 -7.19 41.85 11.09
N SER A 82 -7.42 41.80 9.78
CA SER A 82 -6.73 42.69 8.81
C SER A 82 -6.88 42.19 7.38
N THR A 83 -7.44 43.08 6.56
CA THR A 83 -7.85 42.94 5.16
C THR A 83 -6.66 42.92 4.18
N LEU A 84 -5.49 42.44 4.60
CA LEU A 84 -4.27 42.38 3.78
C LEU A 84 -3.79 40.95 3.50
N HIS A 85 -4.30 39.94 4.20
CA HIS A 85 -3.96 38.53 3.96
C HIS A 85 -4.76 37.85 2.82
N GLN A 86 -5.79 38.51 2.29
CA GLN A 86 -6.70 37.89 1.33
C GLN A 86 -6.18 37.92 -0.12
N ARG A 87 -5.23 38.81 -0.45
CA ARG A 87 -4.55 38.83 -1.76
C ARG A 87 -3.35 37.89 -1.84
N ARG A 88 -2.62 37.65 -0.75
CA ARG A 88 -1.55 36.63 -0.71
C ARG A 88 -2.09 35.20 -0.66
N ARG A 89 -3.18 34.94 0.06
CA ARG A 89 -3.83 33.62 0.06
C ARG A 89 -4.43 33.23 -1.29
N ASN A 90 -4.98 34.17 -2.07
CA ASN A 90 -5.51 33.82 -3.40
C ASN A 90 -4.41 33.53 -4.43
N GLN A 91 -3.17 34.02 -4.25
CA GLN A 91 -2.02 33.63 -5.06
C GLN A 91 -1.39 32.30 -4.59
N GLU A 92 -1.34 32.03 -3.28
CA GLU A 92 -0.89 30.74 -2.73
C GLU A 92 -1.87 29.59 -3.03
N VAL A 93 -3.18 29.82 -2.85
CA VAL A 93 -4.23 28.84 -3.20
C VAL A 93 -4.29 28.64 -4.72
N GLY A 94 -4.06 29.69 -5.51
CA GLY A 94 -3.94 29.59 -6.96
C GLY A 94 -2.71 28.77 -7.40
N GLY A 95 -1.57 28.97 -6.74
CA GLY A 95 -0.34 28.20 -6.97
C GLY A 95 -0.47 26.74 -6.51
N GLU A 96 -1.13 26.49 -5.38
CA GLU A 96 -1.37 25.15 -4.85
C GLU A 96 -2.41 24.39 -5.69
N LEU A 97 -3.44 25.08 -6.20
CA LEU A 97 -4.42 24.53 -7.14
C LEU A 97 -3.79 24.30 -8.52
N LEU A 98 -2.94 25.21 -9.03
CA LEU A 98 -2.19 24.99 -10.27
C LEU A 98 -1.17 23.85 -10.12
N LEU A 99 -0.52 23.70 -8.97
CA LEU A 99 0.37 22.58 -8.69
C LEU A 99 -0.44 21.27 -8.63
N LYS A 100 -1.59 21.27 -7.94
CA LYS A 100 -2.50 20.11 -7.88
C LYS A 100 -3.08 19.76 -9.25
N VAL A 101 -3.42 20.75 -10.08
CA VAL A 101 -3.89 20.56 -11.47
C VAL A 101 -2.75 20.10 -12.37
N SER A 102 -1.52 20.59 -12.21
CA SER A 102 -0.36 20.13 -12.96
C SER A 102 0.11 18.73 -12.55
N ILE A 103 -0.06 18.37 -11.27
CA ILE A 103 0.13 17.01 -10.75
C ILE A 103 -0.95 16.06 -11.29
N MET A 104 -2.21 16.52 -11.42
CA MET A 104 -3.27 15.71 -12.02
C MET A 104 -3.18 15.62 -13.56
N ALA A 105 -2.72 16.68 -14.23
CA ALA A 105 -2.54 16.72 -15.69
C ALA A 105 -1.27 15.99 -16.17
N GLY A 106 -0.32 15.72 -15.27
CA GLY A 106 0.91 14.96 -15.56
C GLY A 106 0.89 13.50 -15.12
N ARG A 107 -0.20 12.99 -14.53
CA ARG A 107 -0.28 11.59 -14.09
C ARG A 107 -0.42 10.68 -15.31
N ARG A 108 0.62 9.89 -15.57
CA ARG A 108 0.54 8.72 -16.46
C ARG A 108 -0.63 7.84 -16.00
N ALA A 109 -1.29 7.18 -16.96
CA ALA A 109 -2.34 6.22 -16.64
C ALA A 109 -1.78 5.16 -15.67
N LEU A 110 -2.53 4.88 -14.59
CA LEU A 110 -2.17 3.79 -13.67
C LEU A 110 -2.27 2.48 -14.45
N LYS A 111 -1.20 1.69 -14.39
CA LYS A 111 -1.10 0.39 -15.06
C LYS A 111 -1.11 -0.78 -14.09
N ALA A 112 -0.64 -0.57 -12.85
CA ALA A 112 -0.51 -1.64 -11.87
C ALA A 112 -0.98 -1.23 -10.47
N VAL A 113 -1.53 -2.20 -9.74
CA VAL A 113 -1.89 -2.10 -8.34
C VAL A 113 -1.16 -3.19 -7.56
N LEU A 114 -0.31 -2.76 -6.61
CA LEU A 114 0.25 -3.63 -5.60
C LEU A 114 -0.68 -3.63 -4.38
N ILE A 115 -1.07 -4.81 -3.89
CA ILE A 115 -1.99 -4.95 -2.76
C ILE A 115 -1.32 -5.79 -1.68
N ASP A 116 -1.18 -5.24 -0.47
CA ASP A 116 -0.75 -6.02 0.67
C ASP A 116 -1.78 -7.10 1.04
N LEU A 117 -1.32 -8.21 1.63
CA LEU A 117 -2.21 -9.30 2.04
C LEU A 117 -2.78 -9.10 3.45
N SER A 118 -1.91 -9.08 4.47
CA SER A 118 -2.30 -9.20 5.87
C SER A 118 -2.61 -7.83 6.46
N GLY A 119 -3.84 -7.65 6.93
CA GLY A 119 -4.35 -6.37 7.39
C GLY A 119 -5.06 -5.57 6.30
N THR A 120 -4.90 -5.95 5.03
CA THR A 120 -5.53 -5.28 3.88
C THR A 120 -6.62 -6.14 3.24
N LEU A 121 -6.32 -7.38 2.82
CA LEU A 121 -7.32 -8.31 2.27
C LEU A 121 -7.92 -9.23 3.32
N HIS A 122 -7.12 -9.61 4.32
CA HIS A 122 -7.55 -10.51 5.38
C HIS A 122 -6.84 -10.20 6.70
N ILE A 123 -7.49 -10.52 7.81
CA ILE A 123 -6.90 -10.53 9.14
C ILE A 123 -6.95 -11.97 9.61
N GLU A 124 -5.77 -12.59 9.77
CA GLU A 124 -5.65 -14.03 10.04
C GLU A 124 -6.45 -14.85 8.99
N ASP A 125 -7.37 -15.71 9.42
CA ASP A 125 -8.21 -16.54 8.55
C ASP A 125 -9.59 -15.92 8.26
N THR A 126 -9.73 -14.60 8.38
CA THR A 126 -10.96 -13.88 8.05
C THR A 126 -10.70 -12.79 7.00
N ALA A 127 -11.47 -12.81 5.91
CA ALA A 127 -11.40 -11.75 4.90
C ALA A 127 -11.90 -10.42 5.46
N VAL A 128 -11.26 -9.32 5.07
CA VAL A 128 -11.75 -7.97 5.37
C VAL A 128 -13.10 -7.77 4.68
N PRO A 129 -14.14 -7.27 5.37
CA PRO A 129 -15.47 -7.12 4.77
C PRO A 129 -15.45 -6.33 3.46
N GLY A 130 -16.00 -6.91 2.39
CA GLY A 130 -16.07 -6.29 1.06
C GLY A 130 -14.79 -6.40 0.21
N ALA A 131 -13.71 -6.98 0.73
CA ALA A 131 -12.44 -7.09 0.01
C ALA A 131 -12.56 -7.97 -1.25
N GLN A 132 -13.33 -9.05 -1.21
CA GLN A 132 -13.54 -9.91 -2.39
C GLN A 132 -14.25 -9.14 -3.52
N ASP A 133 -15.32 -8.42 -3.20
CA ASP A 133 -16.07 -7.62 -4.17
C ASP A 133 -15.23 -6.48 -4.75
N ALA A 134 -14.43 -5.81 -3.89
CA ALA A 134 -13.51 -4.77 -4.32
C ALA A 134 -12.46 -5.31 -5.29
N LEU A 135 -11.85 -6.47 -5.00
CA LEU A 135 -10.89 -7.11 -5.88
C LEU A 135 -11.53 -7.52 -7.22
N ASN A 136 -12.73 -8.08 -7.19
CA ASN A 136 -13.46 -8.46 -8.41
C ASN A 136 -13.75 -7.24 -9.31
N ARG A 137 -14.10 -6.10 -8.73
CA ARG A 137 -14.26 -4.84 -9.49
C ARG A 137 -12.93 -4.32 -10.02
N LEU A 138 -11.85 -4.41 -9.23
CA LEU A 138 -10.54 -3.98 -9.68
C LEU A 138 -10.04 -4.81 -10.88
N ARG A 139 -10.34 -6.11 -10.90
CA ARG A 139 -10.03 -6.98 -12.03
C ARG A 139 -10.83 -6.66 -13.30
N GLN A 140 -11.93 -5.91 -13.20
CA GLN A 140 -12.69 -5.41 -14.36
C GLN A 140 -12.11 -4.09 -14.90
N ALA A 141 -11.20 -3.43 -14.18
CA ALA A 141 -10.45 -2.29 -14.67
C ALA A 141 -9.22 -2.73 -15.48
N SER A 142 -8.79 -1.90 -16.42
CA SER A 142 -7.59 -2.13 -17.25
C SER A 142 -6.30 -1.88 -16.46
N VAL A 143 -6.11 -2.57 -15.34
CA VAL A 143 -4.91 -2.50 -14.48
C VAL A 143 -4.47 -3.91 -14.07
N ASP A 144 -3.16 -4.12 -14.06
CA ASP A 144 -2.57 -5.35 -13.52
C ASP A 144 -2.62 -5.35 -11.99
N VAL A 145 -2.92 -6.50 -11.40
CA VAL A 145 -2.95 -6.67 -9.94
C VAL A 145 -1.85 -7.63 -9.52
N LYS A 146 -1.04 -7.21 -8.54
CA LYS A 146 -0.03 -8.05 -7.90
C LYS A 146 -0.17 -7.96 -6.39
N PHE A 147 -0.24 -9.11 -5.74
CA PHE A 147 -0.31 -9.21 -4.29
C PHE A 147 1.09 -9.25 -3.72
N VAL A 148 1.34 -8.47 -2.66
CA VAL A 148 2.66 -8.37 -2.04
C VAL A 148 2.58 -8.67 -0.55
N THR A 149 3.62 -9.28 0.02
CA THR A 149 3.67 -9.53 1.47
C THR A 149 5.09 -9.70 1.99
N ASN A 150 5.34 -9.20 3.21
CA ASN A 150 6.54 -9.47 3.98
C ASN A 150 6.36 -10.75 4.83
N THR A 151 6.21 -11.90 4.17
CA THR A 151 6.21 -13.19 4.86
C THR A 151 7.62 -13.76 4.96
N THR A 152 7.85 -14.49 6.04
CA THR A 152 9.09 -15.24 6.26
C THR A 152 8.85 -16.71 6.59
N LYS A 153 7.58 -17.11 6.62
CA LYS A 153 7.14 -18.42 7.12
C LYS A 153 6.32 -19.21 6.12
N GLU A 154 5.68 -18.53 5.19
CA GLU A 154 4.69 -19.14 4.30
C GLU A 154 5.21 -19.13 2.87
N SER A 155 5.20 -20.29 2.22
CA SER A 155 5.48 -20.38 0.79
C SER A 155 4.41 -19.66 -0.02
N LYS A 156 4.74 -19.33 -1.28
CA LYS A 156 3.77 -18.76 -2.22
C LYS A 156 2.55 -19.66 -2.39
N ARG A 157 2.75 -20.98 -2.50
CA ARG A 157 1.65 -21.95 -2.61
C ARG A 157 0.71 -21.89 -1.41
N SER A 158 1.25 -21.92 -0.18
CA SER A 158 0.42 -21.82 1.04
C SER A 158 -0.38 -20.52 1.12
N LEU A 159 0.19 -19.40 0.67
CA LEU A 159 -0.54 -18.13 0.59
C LEU A 159 -1.68 -18.18 -0.42
N VAL A 160 -1.45 -18.74 -1.62
CA VAL A 160 -2.51 -18.92 -2.62
C VAL A 160 -3.64 -19.79 -2.05
N GLU A 161 -3.31 -20.94 -1.45
CA GLU A 161 -4.28 -21.85 -0.86
C GLU A 161 -5.10 -21.17 0.26
N ARG A 162 -4.48 -20.34 1.09
CA ARG A 162 -5.22 -19.53 2.09
C ARG A 162 -6.17 -18.55 1.42
N LEU A 163 -5.70 -17.76 0.46
CA LEU A 163 -6.53 -16.76 -0.22
C LEU A 163 -7.72 -17.40 -0.95
N GLN A 164 -7.51 -18.57 -1.56
CA GLN A 164 -8.58 -19.34 -2.19
C GLN A 164 -9.61 -19.85 -1.18
N ARG A 165 -9.18 -20.32 0.01
CA ARG A 165 -10.10 -20.68 1.11
C ARG A 165 -10.93 -19.48 1.59
N LEU A 166 -10.39 -18.27 1.48
CA LEU A 166 -11.09 -17.02 1.77
C LEU A 166 -11.92 -16.49 0.59
N HIS A 167 -12.08 -17.31 -0.47
CA HIS A 167 -12.83 -17.02 -1.68
C HIS A 167 -12.26 -15.88 -2.54
N PHE A 168 -10.96 -15.62 -2.45
CA PHE A 168 -10.27 -14.77 -3.41
C PHE A 168 -9.78 -15.59 -4.61
N HIS A 169 -10.08 -15.12 -5.81
CA HIS A 169 -9.55 -15.70 -7.06
C HIS A 169 -8.14 -15.14 -7.30
N VAL A 170 -7.11 -15.87 -6.87
CA VAL A 170 -5.70 -15.49 -6.98
C VAL A 170 -4.89 -16.63 -7.59
N GLN A 171 -3.96 -16.27 -8.47
CA GLN A 171 -2.99 -17.17 -9.08
C GLN A 171 -1.60 -16.96 -8.46
N GLU A 172 -0.78 -18.00 -8.42
CA GLU A 172 0.57 -17.95 -7.83
C GLU A 172 1.46 -16.87 -8.45
N LYS A 173 1.37 -16.70 -9.78
CA LYS A 173 2.13 -15.66 -10.52
C LYS A 173 1.79 -14.22 -10.09
N GLU A 174 0.63 -14.02 -9.47
CA GLU A 174 0.18 -12.72 -8.99
C GLU A 174 0.76 -12.40 -7.61
N ILE A 175 1.36 -13.37 -6.91
CA ILE A 175 1.94 -13.17 -5.58
C ILE A 175 3.44 -12.89 -5.67
N PHE A 176 3.88 -11.84 -5.00
CA PHE A 176 5.29 -11.51 -4.79
C PHE A 176 5.59 -11.37 -3.29
N THR A 177 6.44 -12.26 -2.77
CA THR A 177 6.78 -12.31 -1.35
C THR A 177 8.19 -11.77 -1.10
N SER A 178 8.50 -11.40 0.14
CA SER A 178 9.89 -11.11 0.54
C SER A 178 10.81 -12.35 0.39
N LEU A 179 10.27 -13.56 0.48
CA LEU A 179 10.98 -14.80 0.12
C LEU A 179 11.31 -14.84 -1.37
N SER A 180 10.38 -14.43 -2.25
CA SER A 180 10.63 -14.31 -3.69
C SER A 180 11.74 -13.30 -3.98
N ALA A 181 11.72 -12.14 -3.31
CA ALA A 181 12.76 -11.13 -3.43
C ALA A 181 14.15 -11.66 -2.97
N ALA A 182 14.19 -12.42 -1.88
CA ALA A 182 15.42 -13.09 -1.41
C ALA A 182 15.92 -14.12 -2.42
N ARG A 183 15.03 -15.01 -2.90
CA ARG A 183 15.37 -16.03 -3.90
C ARG A 183 15.93 -15.39 -5.16
N SER A 184 15.26 -14.37 -5.71
CA SER A 184 15.76 -13.66 -6.89
C SER A 184 17.11 -13.00 -6.66
N LEU A 185 17.39 -12.49 -5.45
CA LEU A 185 18.72 -11.97 -5.12
C LEU A 185 19.79 -13.07 -5.08
N VAL A 186 19.47 -14.21 -4.49
CA VAL A 186 20.34 -15.39 -4.44
C VAL A 186 20.67 -15.89 -5.85
N GLU A 187 19.66 -16.04 -6.71
CA GLU A 187 19.84 -16.48 -8.11
C GLU A 187 20.67 -15.49 -8.92
N ARG A 188 20.34 -14.18 -8.87
CA ARG A 188 21.08 -13.14 -9.61
C ARG A 188 22.54 -13.06 -9.21
N LYS A 189 22.86 -13.31 -7.94
CA LYS A 189 24.22 -13.30 -7.40
C LYS A 189 24.90 -14.67 -7.42
N GLN A 190 24.22 -15.71 -7.94
CA GLN A 190 24.72 -17.09 -7.99
C GLN A 190 25.22 -17.59 -6.62
N LEU A 191 24.47 -17.29 -5.57
CA LEU A 191 24.81 -17.64 -4.18
C LEU A 191 24.28 -19.03 -3.82
N ARG A 192 24.95 -19.67 -2.86
CA ARG A 192 24.53 -20.88 -2.18
C ARG A 192 24.24 -20.55 -0.71
N PRO A 193 22.98 -20.39 -0.30
CA PRO A 193 22.67 -19.82 1.00
C PRO A 193 22.60 -20.88 2.11
N LEU A 194 23.12 -20.54 3.28
CA LEU A 194 22.64 -21.09 4.55
C LEU A 194 21.27 -20.46 4.83
N LEU A 195 20.21 -21.25 4.75
CA LEU A 195 18.82 -20.81 4.96
C LEU A 195 18.45 -20.92 6.45
N LEU A 196 18.35 -19.78 7.12
CA LEU A 196 17.77 -19.67 8.47
C LEU A 196 16.31 -19.24 8.34
N LEU A 197 15.49 -20.15 7.83
CA LEU A 197 14.07 -19.98 7.53
C LEU A 197 13.23 -21.06 8.23
N GLU A 198 11.92 -20.86 8.32
CA GLU A 198 11.00 -21.90 8.78
C GLU A 198 10.83 -22.95 7.67
N ASP A 199 10.63 -24.21 8.02
CA ASP A 199 10.54 -25.32 7.05
C ASP A 199 9.48 -25.08 5.96
N SER A 200 8.35 -24.49 6.34
CA SER A 200 7.26 -24.12 5.43
C SER A 200 7.63 -23.04 4.41
N ALA A 201 8.71 -22.27 4.65
CA ALA A 201 9.24 -21.29 3.70
C ALA A 201 10.31 -21.87 2.76
N LEU A 202 10.88 -23.05 3.06
CA LEU A 202 11.93 -23.67 2.25
C LEU A 202 11.44 -24.09 0.85
N GLU A 203 10.13 -24.33 0.70
CA GLU A 203 9.50 -24.62 -0.59
C GLU A 203 9.81 -23.53 -1.64
N ASP A 204 9.81 -22.25 -1.25
CA ASP A 204 10.13 -21.11 -2.13
C ASP A 204 11.61 -21.10 -2.57
N PHE A 205 12.48 -21.89 -1.94
CA PHE A 205 13.90 -22.04 -2.27
C PHE A 205 14.23 -23.39 -2.95
N THR A 206 13.22 -24.17 -3.33
CA THR A 206 13.42 -25.43 -4.06
C THR A 206 14.26 -25.20 -5.33
N GLY A 207 15.26 -26.05 -5.55
CA GLY A 207 16.19 -25.95 -6.69
C GLY A 207 17.35 -24.97 -6.50
N ILE A 208 17.42 -24.25 -5.38
CA ILE A 208 18.61 -23.48 -5.00
C ILE A 208 19.62 -24.44 -4.37
N ASP A 209 20.86 -24.40 -4.86
CA ASP A 209 21.97 -25.15 -4.24
C ASP A 209 22.32 -24.55 -2.88
N THR A 210 22.33 -25.39 -1.86
CA THR A 210 22.65 -25.02 -0.47
C THR A 210 23.88 -25.76 0.05
N SER A 211 24.55 -26.54 -0.81
CA SER A 211 25.82 -27.18 -0.47
C SER A 211 26.94 -26.14 -0.35
N GLU A 212 27.89 -26.38 0.56
CA GLU A 212 29.03 -25.48 0.81
C GLU A 212 28.64 -23.99 0.80
N PRO A 213 27.80 -23.57 1.76
CA PRO A 213 27.10 -22.31 1.67
C PRO A 213 28.07 -21.13 1.74
N ASN A 214 27.82 -20.12 0.91
CA ASN A 214 28.63 -18.91 0.76
C ASN A 214 27.83 -17.62 0.99
N ALA A 215 26.60 -17.73 1.48
CA ALA A 215 25.72 -16.62 1.86
C ALA A 215 24.85 -17.04 3.04
N VAL A 216 24.29 -16.08 3.78
CA VAL A 216 23.32 -16.35 4.84
C VAL A 216 22.01 -15.67 4.48
N VAL A 217 20.91 -16.42 4.40
CA VAL A 217 19.55 -15.86 4.27
C VAL A 217 18.83 -16.08 5.60
N ILE A 218 18.41 -15.00 6.25
CA ILE A 218 17.79 -15.03 7.57
C ILE A 218 16.38 -14.45 7.54
N GLY A 219 15.43 -15.28 7.96
CA GLY A 219 14.05 -14.95 8.24
C GLY A 219 13.70 -15.23 9.69
N LEU A 220 12.41 -15.20 10.07
CA LEU A 220 11.99 -15.62 11.41
C LEU A 220 11.92 -17.14 11.46
N SER A 221 12.91 -17.75 12.10
CA SER A 221 12.99 -19.21 12.28
C SER A 221 13.36 -19.56 13.72
N PRO A 222 12.36 -19.66 14.63
CA PRO A 222 12.61 -19.87 16.06
C PRO A 222 13.50 -21.09 16.36
N ASP A 223 13.29 -22.20 15.64
CA ASP A 223 14.05 -23.44 15.86
C ASP A 223 15.53 -23.32 15.47
N HIS A 224 15.83 -22.43 14.53
CA HIS A 224 17.19 -22.13 14.06
C HIS A 224 17.86 -21.00 14.86
N PHE A 225 17.14 -20.31 15.74
CA PHE A 225 17.67 -19.22 16.56
C PHE A 225 18.32 -19.70 17.86
N ASN A 226 19.23 -20.66 17.70
CA ASN A 226 20.09 -21.19 18.76
C ASN A 226 21.55 -20.78 18.55
N TYR A 227 22.37 -20.88 19.61
CA TYR A 227 23.76 -20.43 19.60
C TYR A 227 24.58 -21.07 18.49
N GLN A 228 24.43 -22.38 18.28
CA GLN A 228 25.22 -23.16 17.33
C GLN A 228 24.98 -22.67 15.90
N THR A 229 23.72 -22.51 15.52
CA THR A 229 23.30 -22.07 14.19
C THR A 229 23.68 -20.62 13.93
N LEU A 230 23.46 -19.73 14.90
CA LEU A 230 23.84 -18.33 14.79
C LEU A 230 25.37 -18.15 14.72
N ASN A 231 26.13 -18.94 15.48
CA ASN A 231 27.59 -18.89 15.45
C ASN A 231 28.16 -19.42 14.12
N GLN A 232 27.51 -20.40 13.49
CA GLN A 232 27.84 -20.83 12.13
C GLN A 232 27.62 -19.69 11.13
N ALA A 233 26.44 -19.08 11.14
CA ALA A 233 26.13 -17.94 10.28
C ALA A 233 27.09 -16.76 10.51
N PHE A 234 27.41 -16.46 11.76
CA PHE A 234 28.40 -15.44 12.12
C PHE A 234 29.77 -15.69 11.49
N ARG A 235 30.31 -16.92 11.59
CA ARG A 235 31.62 -17.26 11.00
C ARG A 235 31.62 -17.05 9.48
N MET A 236 30.56 -17.48 8.80
CA MET A 236 30.42 -17.26 7.36
C MET A 236 30.43 -15.77 7.00
N VAL A 237 29.65 -14.96 7.74
CA VAL A 237 29.57 -13.52 7.49
C VAL A 237 30.90 -12.82 7.79
N LEU A 238 31.61 -13.24 8.84
CA LEU A 238 32.94 -12.75 9.18
C LEU A 238 33.97 -13.04 8.08
N GLU A 239 33.84 -14.17 7.38
CA GLU A 239 34.64 -14.55 6.21
C GLU A 239 34.22 -13.84 4.91
N GLY A 240 33.22 -12.96 4.97
CA GLY A 240 32.77 -12.13 3.85
C GLY A 240 31.50 -12.62 3.15
N ALA A 241 30.83 -13.66 3.66
CA ALA A 241 29.54 -14.10 3.11
C ALA A 241 28.47 -13.00 3.27
N PRO A 242 27.67 -12.69 2.25
CA PRO A 242 26.62 -11.70 2.37
C PRO A 242 25.52 -12.18 3.32
N LEU A 243 25.14 -11.30 4.26
CA LEU A 243 23.98 -11.46 5.12
C LEU A 243 22.74 -10.86 4.44
N ILE A 244 21.76 -11.70 4.11
CA ILE A 244 20.51 -11.32 3.45
C ILE A 244 19.37 -11.50 4.45
N ALA A 245 18.70 -10.42 4.84
CA ALA A 245 17.57 -10.47 5.75
C ALA A 245 16.24 -10.35 4.99
N ILE A 246 15.30 -11.26 5.24
CA ILE A 246 13.95 -11.17 4.64
C ILE A 246 13.29 -9.85 5.06
N HIS A 247 13.33 -9.53 6.36
CA HIS A 247 12.92 -8.25 6.93
C HIS A 247 13.55 -8.09 8.33
N LYS A 248 13.49 -6.88 8.92
CA LYS A 248 14.08 -6.56 10.24
C LYS A 248 13.03 -6.16 11.28
N ALA A 249 11.87 -6.81 11.26
CA ALA A 249 10.83 -6.55 12.26
C ALA A 249 11.34 -6.83 13.68
N ARG A 250 11.14 -5.89 14.60
CA ARG A 250 11.60 -5.99 15.99
C ARG A 250 10.87 -7.11 16.74
N TYR A 251 9.56 -7.18 16.54
CA TYR A 251 8.66 -8.13 17.19
C TYR A 251 7.45 -8.37 16.29
N TYR A 252 6.66 -9.38 16.63
CA TYR A 252 5.34 -9.66 16.05
C TYR A 252 4.37 -10.06 17.16
N LYS A 253 3.06 -9.97 16.88
CA LYS A 253 2.01 -10.34 17.83
C LYS A 253 1.67 -11.83 17.68
N ARG A 254 1.61 -12.54 18.80
CA ARG A 254 1.11 -13.91 18.95
C ARG A 254 -0.11 -13.93 19.88
N ALA A 255 -0.77 -15.07 19.97
CA ALA A 255 -1.86 -15.29 20.91
C ALA A 255 -1.45 -15.08 22.38
N ASP A 256 -0.19 -15.40 22.72
CA ASP A 256 0.39 -15.30 24.07
C ASP A 256 1.11 -13.96 24.34
N GLY A 257 1.11 -13.02 23.38
CA GLY A 257 1.69 -11.68 23.55
C GLY A 257 2.66 -11.29 22.45
N LEU A 258 3.54 -10.34 22.73
CA LEU A 258 4.59 -9.92 21.80
C LEU A 258 5.75 -10.92 21.82
N ALA A 259 6.21 -11.33 20.64
CA ALA A 259 7.36 -12.20 20.48
C ALA A 259 8.41 -11.56 19.57
N LEU A 260 9.67 -11.96 19.74
CA LEU A 260 10.79 -11.43 18.95
C LEU A 260 10.59 -11.77 17.46
N GLY A 261 10.82 -10.77 16.61
CA GLY A 261 10.90 -10.96 15.17
C GLY A 261 12.30 -11.43 14.75
N PRO A 262 12.61 -11.45 13.44
CA PRO A 262 13.95 -11.76 12.97
C PRO A 262 14.95 -10.61 13.22
N GLY A 263 14.47 -9.36 13.35
CA GLY A 263 15.30 -8.17 13.48
C GLY A 263 16.36 -8.23 14.59
N PRO A 264 16.05 -8.68 15.81
CA PRO A 264 17.04 -8.88 16.88
C PRO A 264 18.18 -9.83 16.51
N PHE A 265 17.89 -10.92 15.81
CA PHE A 265 18.90 -11.91 15.40
C PHE A 265 19.75 -11.40 14.23
N VAL A 266 19.13 -10.70 13.28
CA VAL A 266 19.84 -9.97 12.23
C VAL A 266 20.78 -8.93 12.84
N ALA A 267 20.30 -8.12 13.79
CA ALA A 267 21.09 -7.10 14.46
C ALA A 267 22.25 -7.70 15.26
N GLY A 268 22.06 -8.85 15.89
CA GLY A 268 23.13 -9.59 16.57
C GLY A 268 24.25 -10.01 15.63
N LEU A 269 23.90 -10.54 14.45
CA LEU A 269 24.88 -10.92 13.42
C LEU A 269 25.58 -9.69 12.81
N GLU A 270 24.83 -8.63 12.51
CA GLU A 270 25.39 -7.35 12.04
C GLU A 270 26.39 -6.77 13.04
N PHE A 271 26.04 -6.76 14.33
CA PHE A 271 26.89 -6.27 15.39
C PHE A 271 28.15 -7.13 15.56
N ALA A 272 28.00 -8.45 15.58
CA ALA A 272 29.11 -9.37 15.79
C ALA A 272 30.14 -9.33 14.64
N ALA A 273 29.68 -9.16 13.40
CA ALA A 273 30.53 -9.17 12.22
C ALA A 273 30.86 -7.77 11.66
N ASP A 274 30.47 -6.70 12.36
CA ASP A 274 30.60 -5.29 11.92
C ASP A 274 30.16 -5.06 10.46
N CYS A 275 28.97 -5.58 10.14
CA CYS A 275 28.43 -5.55 8.77
C CYS A 275 26.99 -5.04 8.75
N ARG A 276 26.44 -4.87 7.54
CA ARG A 276 25.02 -4.56 7.34
C ARG A 276 24.36 -5.63 6.49
N ALA A 277 23.23 -6.12 6.95
CA ALA A 277 22.42 -7.05 6.17
C ALA A 277 21.81 -6.35 4.96
N THR A 278 21.76 -7.04 3.82
CA THR A 278 20.91 -6.65 2.69
C THR A 278 19.48 -7.06 3.02
N VAL A 279 18.63 -6.08 3.33
CA VAL A 279 17.19 -6.31 3.52
C VAL A 279 16.50 -6.38 2.16
N VAL A 280 15.61 -7.34 1.96
CA VAL A 280 14.94 -7.54 0.66
C VAL A 280 13.42 -7.32 0.69
N GLY A 281 12.80 -7.31 1.87
CA GLY A 281 11.38 -7.02 2.05
C GLY A 281 11.07 -5.52 2.10
N LYS A 282 9.78 -5.19 2.22
CA LYS A 282 9.30 -3.83 2.53
C LYS A 282 9.96 -3.30 3.82
N PRO A 283 10.30 -2.00 3.93
CA PRO A 283 10.03 -0.89 3.01
C PRO A 283 11.06 -0.71 1.88
N GLU A 284 11.95 -1.67 1.63
CA GLU A 284 13.06 -1.46 0.69
C GLU A 284 12.56 -1.21 -0.73
N LYS A 285 13.09 -0.17 -1.38
CA LYS A 285 12.72 0.21 -2.75
C LYS A 285 12.85 -0.97 -3.73
N CYS A 286 13.86 -1.81 -3.53
CA CYS A 286 14.15 -2.96 -4.38
C CYS A 286 12.99 -3.98 -4.38
N PHE A 287 12.22 -4.08 -3.29
CA PHE A 287 11.05 -4.95 -3.18
C PHE A 287 9.97 -4.52 -4.16
N PHE A 288 9.57 -3.25 -4.10
CA PHE A 288 8.52 -2.68 -4.96
C PHE A 288 8.92 -2.71 -6.44
N THR A 289 10.17 -2.37 -6.75
CA THR A 289 10.64 -2.41 -8.14
C THR A 289 10.69 -3.83 -8.71
N GLN A 290 11.01 -4.84 -7.88
CA GLN A 290 10.97 -6.24 -8.31
C GLN A 290 9.53 -6.76 -8.44
N ALA A 291 8.62 -6.35 -7.55
CA ALA A 291 7.20 -6.72 -7.67
C ALA A 291 6.59 -6.24 -9.00
N LEU A 292 7.06 -5.10 -9.53
CA LEU A 292 6.60 -4.50 -10.79
C LEU A 292 7.36 -4.98 -12.03
N SER A 293 8.51 -5.65 -11.90
CA SER A 293 9.36 -5.96 -13.05
C SER A 293 8.66 -6.86 -14.07
N ASP A 294 7.92 -7.85 -13.59
CA ASP A 294 7.20 -8.81 -14.43
C ASP A 294 5.99 -8.17 -15.14
N LEU A 295 5.55 -7.00 -14.67
CA LEU A 295 4.44 -6.24 -15.25
C LEU A 295 4.92 -5.20 -16.28
N GLY A 296 6.23 -5.04 -16.46
CA GLY A 296 6.79 -4.02 -17.36
C GLY A 296 6.41 -2.59 -16.97
N CYS A 297 6.11 -2.36 -15.69
CA CYS A 297 5.53 -1.12 -15.18
C CYS A 297 6.57 -0.29 -14.38
N SER A 298 6.58 1.03 -14.60
CA SER A 298 7.38 1.93 -13.76
C SER A 298 6.69 2.12 -12.39
N PRO A 299 7.44 2.31 -11.28
CA PRO A 299 6.85 2.70 -10.00
C PRO A 299 5.90 3.90 -10.12
N THR A 300 6.20 4.87 -10.99
CA THR A 300 5.36 6.07 -11.22
C THR A 300 4.00 5.80 -11.87
N GLU A 301 3.80 4.59 -12.41
CA GLU A 301 2.57 4.12 -13.05
C GLU A 301 1.81 3.12 -12.16
N ALA A 302 2.24 2.96 -10.91
CA ALA A 302 1.70 1.99 -9.97
C ALA A 302 1.22 2.64 -8.66
N VAL A 303 0.27 1.98 -8.01
CA VAL A 303 -0.22 2.33 -6.67
C VAL A 303 -0.07 1.14 -5.72
N MET A 304 0.39 1.41 -4.50
CA MET A 304 0.43 0.44 -3.40
C MET A 304 -0.76 0.65 -2.47
N ILE A 305 -1.46 -0.41 -2.10
CA ILE A 305 -2.54 -0.43 -1.11
C ILE A 305 -2.07 -1.28 0.07
N GLY A 306 -2.00 -0.71 1.27
CA GLY A 306 -1.52 -1.41 2.45
C GLY A 306 -1.98 -0.78 3.76
N ASP A 307 -1.81 -1.51 4.86
CA ASP A 307 -2.21 -1.09 6.21
C ASP A 307 -1.03 -0.53 7.03
N ASP A 308 0.22 -0.76 6.60
CA ASP A 308 1.39 -0.13 7.20
C ASP A 308 1.70 1.21 6.55
N ALA A 309 1.63 2.27 7.34
CA ALA A 309 2.07 3.58 6.88
C ALA A 309 3.53 3.54 6.40
N ARG A 310 4.46 2.92 7.14
CA ARG A 310 5.90 2.96 6.82
C ARG A 310 6.30 1.89 5.83
N ASP A 311 5.95 0.64 6.11
CA ASP A 311 6.42 -0.49 5.31
C ASP A 311 5.75 -0.50 3.92
N ASP A 312 4.44 -0.24 3.85
CA ASP A 312 3.70 -0.28 2.59
C ASP A 312 3.73 1.07 1.89
N VAL A 313 3.11 2.08 2.50
CA VAL A 313 2.84 3.36 1.84
C VAL A 313 4.12 4.19 1.71
N GLY A 314 4.88 4.35 2.79
CA GLY A 314 6.15 5.08 2.80
C GLY A 314 7.21 4.40 1.93
N GLY A 315 7.33 3.07 2.02
CA GLY A 315 8.19 2.28 1.14
C GLY A 315 7.86 2.47 -0.34
N ALA A 316 6.59 2.37 -0.71
CA ALA A 316 6.12 2.55 -2.08
C ALA A 316 6.33 3.98 -2.58
N GLN A 317 6.01 5.00 -1.78
CA GLN A 317 6.24 6.41 -2.13
C GLN A 317 7.73 6.70 -2.37
N ASN A 318 8.61 6.18 -1.51
CA ASN A 318 10.07 6.28 -1.69
C ASN A 318 10.56 5.54 -2.95
N ALA A 319 9.84 4.51 -3.39
CA ALA A 319 10.08 3.84 -4.67
C ALA A 319 9.58 4.64 -5.88
N GLY A 320 8.74 5.66 -5.67
CA GLY A 320 8.14 6.53 -6.70
C GLY A 320 6.68 6.20 -7.03
N MET A 321 6.03 5.32 -6.26
CA MET A 321 4.64 4.93 -6.42
C MET A 321 3.67 5.88 -5.73
N LEU A 322 2.40 5.82 -6.11
CA LEU A 322 1.32 6.29 -5.23
C LEU A 322 1.09 5.27 -4.11
N GLY A 323 0.64 5.73 -2.95
CA GLY A 323 0.31 4.87 -1.83
C GLY A 323 -1.05 5.23 -1.23
N ILE A 324 -1.84 4.20 -0.94
CA ILE A 324 -3.15 4.27 -0.30
C ILE A 324 -3.06 3.51 1.02
N LEU A 325 -3.24 4.23 2.13
CA LEU A 325 -3.27 3.66 3.47
C LEU A 325 -4.69 3.23 3.80
N VAL A 326 -4.90 1.94 4.08
CA VAL A 326 -6.19 1.44 4.58
C VAL A 326 -6.24 1.50 6.10
N ARG A 327 -7.43 1.70 6.67
CA ARG A 327 -7.66 1.79 8.13
C ARG A 327 -8.03 0.46 8.78
N THR A 328 -7.55 -0.64 8.21
CA THR A 328 -7.73 -2.02 8.71
C THR A 328 -6.41 -2.56 9.24
N GLY A 329 -6.38 -3.80 9.72
CA GLY A 329 -5.12 -4.44 10.12
C GLY A 329 -4.45 -3.78 11.33
N LYS A 330 -3.16 -3.43 11.18
CA LYS A 330 -2.34 -2.84 12.24
C LYS A 330 -2.42 -1.31 12.33
N TYR A 331 -3.13 -0.67 11.40
CA TYR A 331 -3.33 0.78 11.39
C TYR A 331 -3.76 1.31 12.77
N ARG A 332 -3.19 2.44 13.15
CA ARG A 332 -3.60 3.26 14.30
C ARG A 332 -3.82 4.70 13.86
N GLU A 333 -4.73 5.40 14.53
CA GLU A 333 -4.93 6.84 14.32
C GLU A 333 -3.60 7.59 14.54
N GLY A 334 -3.23 8.45 13.58
CA GLY A 334 -1.96 9.16 13.54
C GLY A 334 -0.82 8.38 12.84
N ASP A 335 -1.07 7.18 12.30
CA ASP A 335 -0.09 6.48 11.45
C ASP A 335 0.15 7.21 10.13
N GLU A 336 -0.85 7.93 9.62
CA GLU A 336 -0.78 8.78 8.42
C GLU A 336 0.30 9.89 8.52
N ASP A 337 0.61 10.33 9.73
CA ASP A 337 1.63 11.36 10.01
C ASP A 337 3.05 10.79 10.05
N LYS A 338 3.20 9.46 10.01
CA LYS A 338 4.50 8.78 10.05
C LYS A 338 5.20 8.74 8.69
N ILE A 339 4.56 9.26 7.65
CA ILE A 339 5.05 9.25 6.26
C ILE A 339 4.97 10.63 5.61
N ASN A 340 5.86 10.86 4.64
CA ASN A 340 5.97 12.12 3.93
C ASN A 340 6.22 11.86 2.42
N PRO A 341 5.34 12.31 1.51
CA PRO A 341 4.10 13.05 1.78
C PRO A 341 3.02 12.17 2.44
N PRO A 342 2.14 12.75 3.28
CA PRO A 342 1.02 11.99 3.84
C PRO A 342 0.16 11.40 2.71
N PRO A 343 -0.51 10.26 2.94
CA PRO A 343 -1.36 9.65 1.95
C PRO A 343 -2.53 10.60 1.63
N PRO A 344 -3.13 10.53 0.43
CA PRO A 344 -4.28 11.38 0.08
C PRO A 344 -5.40 11.19 1.12
N PRO A 345 -5.89 12.26 1.77
CA PRO A 345 -7.00 12.14 2.70
C PRO A 345 -8.27 11.76 1.93
N ASP A 346 -8.92 10.67 2.36
CA ASP A 346 -10.22 10.17 1.90
C ASP A 346 -10.40 10.22 0.37
N MET A 347 -9.79 9.26 -0.32
CA MET A 347 -10.05 9.00 -1.74
C MET A 347 -10.95 7.80 -1.94
#